data_AF-H0R5W6-F1
#
_entry.id   AF-H0R5W6-F1
#
_cell.length_a   1.000
_cell.length_b   1.000
_cell.length_c   1.000
_cell.angle_alpha   90.00
_cell.angle_beta   90.00
_cell.angle_gamma   90.00
#
_symmetry.space_group_name_H-M   'P 1'
#
loop_
_entity.id
_entity.type
_entity.pdbx_description
1 polymer ?
#
loop_
_entity_poly.entity_id
_entity_poly.type
_entity_poly.pdbx_seq_one_letter_code
_entity_poly.pdbx_strand_id
1 'polypeptide(L)'
;MPDRVRGSLEWDTYAFSFGHRLATVRRERGLSQEALAFASGMHRNQVSNLERGVSNREPGISDPLLSTVYRLARALNVPPSYLLPDIDQAVQERSPEQGRMSRSRG
;
A
#
# COMPACT_ATOMS: atom_id res chain seq x y z
N MET A 1 -8.32 -2.42 -24.06
CA MET A 1 -8.18 -2.96 -22.69
C MET A 1 -6.69 -3.10 -22.46
N PRO A 2 -6.02 -2.17 -21.77
CA PRO A 2 -4.56 -2.11 -21.84
C PRO A 2 -3.94 -3.23 -21.01
N ASP A 3 -2.85 -3.76 -21.58
CA ASP A 3 -2.14 -4.96 -21.21
C ASP A 3 -1.73 -5.04 -19.75
N ARG A 4 -1.74 -6.28 -19.25
CA ARG A 4 -1.19 -6.78 -18.00
C ARG A 4 0.23 -6.28 -17.75
N VAL A 5 0.37 -5.16 -17.07
CA VAL A 5 1.65 -4.72 -16.51
C VAL A 5 1.90 -5.57 -15.24
N ARG A 6 2.74 -6.62 -15.37
CA ARG A 6 3.23 -7.57 -14.34
C ARG A 6 2.55 -8.96 -14.27
N GLY A 7 2.41 -9.63 -15.41
CA GLY A 7 2.02 -11.04 -15.43
C GLY A 7 0.53 -11.26 -15.14
N SER A 8 0.17 -12.39 -14.52
CA SER A 8 -1.24 -12.72 -14.25
C SER A 8 -1.85 -11.93 -13.11
N LEU A 9 -1.11 -11.14 -12.33
CA LEU A 9 -1.63 -10.46 -11.14
C LEU A 9 -2.42 -9.19 -11.48
N GLU A 10 -3.61 -9.04 -10.90
CA GLU A 10 -4.35 -7.77 -10.77
C GLU A 10 -3.64 -6.90 -9.73
N TRP A 11 -2.47 -6.37 -10.08
CA TRP A 11 -1.58 -5.65 -9.18
C TRP A 11 -2.24 -4.46 -8.47
N ASP A 12 -3.14 -3.76 -9.14
CA ASP A 12 -3.91 -2.65 -8.59
C ASP A 12 -4.63 -3.04 -7.29
N THR A 13 -5.21 -4.24 -7.22
CA THR A 13 -5.87 -4.73 -6.00
C THR A 13 -4.92 -4.84 -4.81
N TYR A 14 -3.69 -5.30 -5.02
CA TYR A 14 -2.66 -5.37 -3.99
C TYR A 14 -2.12 -3.98 -3.62
N ALA A 15 -1.94 -3.09 -4.60
CA ALA A 15 -1.53 -1.72 -4.36
C ALA A 15 -2.56 -0.95 -3.50
N PHE A 16 -3.85 -1.14 -3.75
CA PHE A 16 -4.92 -0.57 -2.92
C PHE A 16 -4.93 -1.14 -1.50
N SER A 17 -4.78 -2.46 -1.33
CA SER A 17 -4.72 -3.09 0.00
C SER A 17 -3.49 -2.63 0.80
N PHE A 18 -2.31 -2.54 0.16
CA PHE A 18 -1.12 -1.94 0.75
C PHE A 18 -1.37 -0.49 1.19
N GLY A 19 -1.96 0.33 0.31
CA GLY A 19 -2.25 1.73 0.60
C GLY A 19 -3.20 1.91 1.78
N HIS A 20 -4.24 1.08 1.85
CA HIS A 20 -5.17 1.06 2.97
C HIS A 20 -4.46 0.69 4.28
N ARG A 21 -3.69 -0.40 4.30
CA ARG A 21 -2.90 -0.81 5.48
C ARG A 21 -1.94 0.26 5.94
N LEU A 22 -1.19 0.87 5.01
CA LEU A 22 -0.27 1.97 5.31
C LEU A 22 -1.01 3.14 6.00
N ALA A 23 -2.15 3.54 5.44
CA ALA A 23 -2.95 4.64 5.97
C ALA A 23 -3.55 4.29 7.35
N THR A 24 -3.98 3.05 7.56
CA THR A 24 -4.51 2.56 8.84
C THR A 24 -3.42 2.56 9.91
N VAL A 25 -2.30 1.88 9.67
CA VAL A 25 -1.17 1.81 10.61
C VAL A 25 -0.63 3.21 10.92
N ARG A 26 -0.51 4.09 9.92
CA ARG A 26 -0.09 5.48 10.15
C ARG A 26 -1.01 6.22 11.14
N ARG A 27 -2.32 6.08 10.98
CA ARG A 27 -3.30 6.72 11.87
C ARG A 27 -3.25 6.13 13.27
N GLU A 28 -3.11 4.82 13.41
CA GLU A 28 -2.92 4.15 14.71
C GLU A 28 -1.65 4.60 15.43
N ARG A 29 -0.61 4.97 14.67
CA ARG A 29 0.62 5.57 15.20
C ARG A 29 0.53 7.08 15.45
N GLY A 30 -0.63 7.70 15.22
CA GLY A 30 -0.85 9.13 15.47
C GLY A 30 -0.09 10.07 14.53
N LEU A 31 0.41 9.57 13.39
CA LEU A 31 1.22 10.37 12.47
C LEU A 31 0.37 11.03 11.38
N SER A 32 0.67 12.29 11.06
CA SER A 32 0.21 12.89 9.80
C SER A 32 0.99 12.30 8.61
N GLN A 33 0.48 12.48 7.38
CA GLN A 33 1.22 12.08 6.17
C GLN A 33 2.57 12.79 6.07
N GLU A 34 2.63 14.05 6.50
CA GLU A 34 3.87 14.84 6.52
C GLU A 34 4.87 14.33 7.55
N ALA A 35 4.39 13.98 8.75
CA ALA A 35 5.24 13.39 9.79
C ALA A 35 5.83 12.04 9.37
N LEU A 36 5.01 11.17 8.75
CA LEU A 36 5.51 9.91 8.21
C LEU A 36 6.51 10.14 7.07
N ALA A 37 6.24 11.08 6.18
CA ALA A 37 7.13 11.43 5.08
C ALA A 37 8.49 11.88 5.61
N PHE A 38 8.50 12.79 6.57
CA PHE A 38 9.72 13.24 7.24
C PHE A 38 10.49 12.08 7.89
N ALA A 39 9.83 11.27 8.73
CA ALA A 39 10.45 10.16 9.45
C ALA A 39 10.98 9.04 8.52
N SER A 40 10.35 8.83 7.38
CA SER A 40 10.78 7.86 6.37
C SER A 40 11.78 8.43 5.36
N GLY A 41 12.00 9.76 5.33
CA GLY A 41 12.84 10.46 4.36
C GLY A 41 12.20 10.57 2.96
N MET A 42 10.87 10.55 2.89
CA MET A 42 10.08 10.56 1.65
C MET A 42 9.40 11.92 1.46
N HIS A 43 8.94 12.19 0.25
CA HIS A 43 8.06 13.35 0.02
C HIS A 43 6.64 13.06 0.51
N ARG A 44 5.97 14.05 1.10
CA ARG A 44 4.56 13.93 1.54
C ARG A 44 3.63 13.45 0.42
N ASN A 45 3.83 13.93 -0.80
CA ASN A 45 3.05 13.49 -1.97
C ASN A 45 3.28 12.00 -2.29
N GLN A 46 4.49 11.48 -2.06
CA GLN A 46 4.77 10.06 -2.25
C GLN A 46 4.00 9.21 -1.23
N VAL A 47 3.95 9.64 0.04
CA VAL A 47 3.13 8.97 1.07
C VAL A 47 1.66 9.00 0.69
N SER A 48 1.13 10.16 0.27
CA SER A 48 -0.26 10.28 -0.18
C SER A 48 -0.59 9.41 -1.41
N ASN A 49 0.33 9.30 -2.36
CA ASN A 49 0.19 8.44 -3.53
C ASN A 49 0.15 6.96 -3.14
N LEU A 50 1.05 6.54 -2.24
CA LEU A 50 1.09 5.17 -1.73
C LEU A 50 -0.19 4.79 -0.98
N GLU A 51 -0.69 5.67 -0.10
CA GLU A 51 -1.94 5.41 0.64
C GLU A 51 -3.17 5.25 -0.26
N ARG A 52 -3.13 5.85 -1.45
CA ARG A 52 -4.22 5.75 -2.45
C ARG A 52 -4.00 4.65 -3.47
N GLY A 53 -2.86 3.96 -3.45
CA GLY A 53 -2.54 2.94 -4.46
C GLY A 53 -2.19 3.50 -5.85
N VAL A 54 -1.89 4.80 -5.98
CA VAL A 54 -1.70 5.46 -7.28
C VAL A 54 -0.29 5.97 -7.52
N SER A 55 0.08 6.15 -8.78
CA SER A 55 1.36 6.71 -9.23
C SER A 55 1.12 7.80 -10.28
N ASN A 56 2.05 8.76 -10.36
CA ASN A 56 2.06 9.77 -11.42
C ASN A 56 2.72 9.25 -12.71
N ARG A 57 3.21 8.02 -12.72
CA ARG A 57 3.83 7.35 -13.87
C ARG A 57 2.93 6.24 -14.35
N GLU A 58 2.87 6.02 -15.66
CA GLU A 58 2.23 4.84 -16.27
C GLU A 58 2.71 3.55 -15.56
N PRO A 59 1.79 2.62 -15.19
CA PRO A 59 0.36 2.56 -15.52
C PRO A 59 -0.59 3.29 -14.56
N GLY A 60 -0.10 4.23 -13.74
CA GLY A 60 -0.91 4.99 -12.80
C GLY A 60 -1.15 4.30 -11.45
N ILE A 61 -0.62 3.09 -11.26
CA ILE A 61 -0.71 2.31 -10.02
C ILE A 61 0.60 2.39 -9.25
N SER A 62 0.53 2.51 -7.92
CA SER A 62 1.73 2.54 -7.09
C SER A 62 2.40 1.17 -7.03
N ASP A 63 3.73 1.16 -7.03
CA ASP A 63 4.54 -0.03 -6.79
C ASP A 63 5.73 0.34 -5.89
N PRO A 64 5.58 0.25 -4.55
CA PRO A 64 6.66 0.57 -3.65
C PRO A 64 7.76 -0.48 -3.75
N LEU A 65 8.99 -0.03 -4.01
CA LEU A 65 10.18 -0.86 -3.83
C LEU A 65 10.23 -1.44 -2.41
N LEU A 66 10.85 -2.61 -2.25
CA LEU A 66 11.03 -3.23 -0.93
C LEU A 66 11.69 -2.28 0.07
N SER A 67 12.67 -1.50 -0.36
CA SER A 67 13.33 -0.47 0.46
C SER A 67 12.35 0.60 0.96
N THR A 68 11.35 0.98 0.16
CA THR A 68 10.27 1.90 0.57
C THR A 68 9.41 1.27 1.66
N VAL A 69 9.01 0.01 1.51
CA VAL A 69 8.22 -0.71 2.52
C VAL A 69 8.97 -0.76 3.86
N TYR A 70 10.26 -1.08 3.85
CA TYR A 70 11.07 -1.14 5.08
C TYR A 70 11.31 0.25 5.71
N ARG A 71 11.49 1.30 4.90
CA ARG A 71 11.60 2.68 5.42
C ARG A 71 10.32 3.13 6.12
N LEU A 72 9.16 2.82 5.54
CA LEU A 72 7.87 3.11 6.14
C LEU A 72 7.65 2.31 7.42
N ALA A 73 7.95 1.01 7.40
CA ALA A 73 7.83 0.14 8.56
C ALA A 73 8.70 0.63 9.73
N ARG A 74 9.96 1.01 9.44
CA ARG A 74 10.86 1.62 10.43
C ARG A 74 10.31 2.93 10.99
N ALA A 75 9.82 3.82 10.14
CA ALA A 75 9.25 5.10 10.56
C ALA A 75 7.96 4.95 11.40
N LEU A 76 7.20 3.89 11.13
CA LEU A 76 5.96 3.54 11.86
C LEU A 76 6.21 2.67 13.10
N ASN A 77 7.45 2.26 13.35
CA ASN A 77 7.83 1.34 14.41
C ASN A 77 6.99 0.04 14.41
N VAL A 78 6.85 -0.58 13.23
CA VAL A 78 6.16 -1.86 13.02
C VAL A 78 7.03 -2.82 12.20
N PRO A 79 6.80 -4.14 12.30
CA PRO A 79 7.29 -5.09 11.32
C PRO A 79 6.76 -4.76 9.90
N PRO A 80 7.53 -5.00 8.82
CA PRO A 80 7.07 -4.76 7.45
C PRO A 80 5.83 -5.60 7.08
N SER A 81 5.62 -6.73 7.74
CA SER A 81 4.42 -7.57 7.59
C SER A 81 3.10 -6.83 7.85
N TYR A 82 3.10 -5.78 8.68
CA TYR A 82 1.91 -4.98 8.94
C TYR A 82 1.45 -4.19 7.70
N LEU A 83 2.39 -3.88 6.80
CA LEU A 83 2.12 -3.12 5.57
C LEU A 83 1.79 -4.03 4.39
N LEU A 84 2.18 -5.30 4.44
CA LEU A 84 1.95 -6.25 3.36
C LEU A 84 0.53 -6.82 3.44
N PRO A 85 -0.24 -6.77 2.34
CA PRO A 85 -1.53 -7.44 2.28
C PRO A 85 -1.37 -8.96 2.22
N ASP A 86 -2.40 -9.67 2.71
CA ASP A 86 -2.61 -11.11 2.51
C ASP A 86 -1.47 -12.03 3.00
N ILE A 87 -0.69 -11.60 4.00
CA ILE A 87 0.55 -12.29 4.42
C ILE A 87 0.38 -13.75 4.87
N ASP A 88 -0.80 -14.13 5.36
CA ASP A 88 -1.09 -15.48 5.86
C ASP A 88 -1.71 -16.41 4.80
N GLN A 89 -1.71 -16.00 3.53
CA GLN A 89 -2.31 -16.73 2.42
C GLN A 89 -1.35 -16.83 1.23
N ALA A 90 -1.53 -17.86 0.40
CA ALA A 90 -0.85 -17.91 -0.89
C ALA A 90 -1.35 -16.77 -1.80
N VAL A 91 -0.43 -16.15 -2.55
CA VAL A 91 -0.75 -15.06 -3.49
C VAL A 91 -1.74 -15.55 -4.54
N GLN A 92 -2.86 -14.84 -4.68
CA GLN A 92 -3.90 -15.10 -5.68
C GLN A 92 -3.83 -14.08 -6.82
N GLU A 93 -4.60 -14.29 -7.89
CA GLU A 93 -4.69 -13.36 -9.02
C GLU A 93 -5.03 -11.92 -8.57
N ARG A 94 -5.89 -11.78 -7.55
CA ARG A 94 -6.24 -10.50 -6.91
C ARG A 94 -6.12 -10.58 -5.39
N SER A 95 -5.93 -9.45 -4.72
CA SER A 95 -5.91 -9.37 -3.24
C SER A 95 -7.28 -9.72 -2.63
N PRO A 96 -7.40 -10.77 -1.80
CA PRO A 96 -8.62 -11.09 -1.06
C PRO A 96 -9.13 -9.99 -0.12
N GLU A 97 -8.24 -9.12 0.37
CA GLU A 97 -8.61 -7.98 1.23
C GLU A 97 -9.60 -7.01 0.56
N GLN A 98 -9.50 -6.80 -0.76
CA GLN A 98 -10.46 -5.96 -1.51
C GLN A 98 -11.88 -6.55 -1.53
N GLY A 99 -11.99 -7.88 -1.57
CA GLY A 99 -13.29 -8.59 -1.59
C GLY A 99 -14.05 -8.50 -0.25
N ARG A 100 -13.33 -8.30 0.86
CA ARG A 100 -13.91 -8.16 2.20
C ARG A 100 -14.46 -6.75 2.47
N MET A 101 -13.83 -5.71 1.92
CA MET A 101 -14.26 -4.32 2.15
C MET A 101 -15.60 -3.96 1.48
N SER A 102 -15.98 -4.62 0.39
CA SER A 102 -17.27 -4.40 -0.30
C SER A 102 -18.50 -4.93 0.47
N ARG A 103 -18.31 -5.75 1.52
CA ARG A 103 -19.42 -6.38 2.27
C ARG A 103 -19.82 -5.68 3.57
N SER A 104 -19.19 -4.55 3.93
CA SER A 104 -19.50 -3.80 5.17
C SER A 104 -20.23 -2.46 4.98
N ARG A 105 -20.71 -2.17 3.76
CA ARG A 105 -21.68 -1.09 3.52
C ARG A 105 -23.06 -1.72 3.35
N GLY A 106 -23.66 -2.11 4.47
CA GLY A 106 -25.05 -2.53 4.61
C GLY A 106 -25.68 -1.72 5.72
#